data_AF-A0A4P5RZH4-F1
#
_entry.id   AF-A0A4P5RZH4-F1
#
_cell.length_a   1.000
_cell.length_b   1.000
_cell.length_c   1.000
_cell.angle_alpha   90.00
_cell.angle_beta   90.00
_cell.angle_gamma   90.00
#
_symmetry.space_group_name_H-M   'P 1'
#
loop_
_entity.id
_entity.type
_entity.pdbx_description
1 polymer ?
#
loop_
_entity_poly.entity_id
_entity_poly.type
_entity_poly.pdbx_seq_one_letter_code
_entity_poly.pdbx_strand_id
1 'polypeptide(L)'
;MILKSLSVSVREFEKGTGWAIKPEGACLGEICVPLSDAVTDGNVDVEIVATRLGMPIVHHSGVWALGPASLSGHTLPSAVAPELQLPDVNGKMFSLSSLRGQKVLIVSWAPY
;
A
#
# COMPACT_ATOMS: atom_id res chain seq x y z
N MET A 1 -1.32 -1.05 -1.22
CA MET A 1 -2.61 -1.24 -1.93
C MET A 1 -2.42 -0.95 -3.42
N ILE A 2 -3.06 -1.71 -4.31
CA ILE A 2 -3.08 -1.43 -5.77
C ILE A 2 -4.43 -0.80 -6.13
N LEU A 3 -4.40 0.27 -6.91
CA LEU A 3 -5.56 1.10 -7.25
C LEU A 3 -5.71 1.26 -8.76
N LYS A 4 -6.94 1.50 -9.22
CA LYS A 4 -7.27 1.90 -10.60
C LYS A 4 -7.73 3.35 -10.72
N SER A 5 -7.83 4.05 -9.59
CA SER A 5 -8.27 5.44 -9.45
C SER A 5 -7.70 6.00 -8.15
N LEU A 6 -7.48 7.32 -8.07
CA LEU A 6 -7.09 8.01 -6.84
C LEU A 6 -8.29 8.50 -6.02
N SER A 7 -9.50 8.41 -6.56
CA SER A 7 -10.73 8.53 -5.80
C SER A 7 -11.27 7.13 -5.55
N VAL A 8 -11.24 6.68 -4.29
CA VAL A 8 -11.66 5.34 -3.87
C VAL A 8 -12.67 5.43 -2.74
N SER A 9 -13.54 4.45 -2.60
CA SER A 9 -14.48 4.46 -1.47
C SER A 9 -13.73 4.38 -0.13
N VAL A 10 -14.27 5.02 0.91
CA VAL A 10 -13.72 4.92 2.28
C VAL A 10 -13.47 3.46 2.66
N ARG A 11 -14.44 2.57 2.45
CA ARG A 11 -14.32 1.15 2.79
C ARG A 11 -13.15 0.46 2.08
N GLU A 12 -12.91 0.80 0.82
CA GLU A 12 -11.80 0.23 0.04
C GLU A 12 -10.46 0.70 0.57
N PHE A 13 -10.34 2.00 0.86
CA PHE A 13 -9.16 2.61 1.47
C PHE A 13 -8.85 1.98 2.83
N GLU A 14 -9.84 1.89 3.72
CA GLU A 14 -9.66 1.32 5.07
C GLU A 14 -9.20 -0.14 5.01
N LYS A 15 -9.84 -0.95 4.15
CA LYS A 15 -9.44 -2.35 3.97
C LYS A 15 -8.04 -2.49 3.37
N GLY A 16 -7.67 -1.62 2.44
CA GLY A 16 -6.40 -1.69 1.72
C GLY A 16 -5.20 -1.16 2.50
N THR A 17 -5.42 -0.28 3.47
CA THR A 17 -4.35 0.42 4.20
C THR A 17 -4.35 0.15 5.71
N GLY A 18 -5.48 -0.28 6.28
CA GLY A 18 -5.69 -0.40 7.72
C GLY A 18 -5.98 0.91 8.43
N TRP A 19 -5.96 2.05 7.74
CA TRP A 19 -6.28 3.37 8.28
C TRP A 19 -7.80 3.59 8.23
N ALA A 20 -8.42 3.81 9.39
CA ALA A 20 -9.83 4.13 9.52
C ALA A 20 -10.09 5.61 9.22
N ILE A 21 -11.15 5.91 8.46
CA ILE A 21 -11.57 7.30 8.20
C ILE A 21 -12.66 7.67 9.21
N LYS A 22 -12.38 8.70 10.02
CA LYS A 22 -13.29 9.22 11.05
C LYS A 22 -13.50 10.72 10.87
N PRO A 23 -14.52 11.32 11.52
CA PRO A 23 -14.75 12.77 11.44
C PRO A 23 -13.52 13.61 11.82
N GLU A 24 -12.71 13.14 12.76
CA GLU A 24 -11.47 13.79 13.20
C GLU A 24 -10.27 13.61 12.25
N GLY A 25 -10.33 12.68 11.28
CA GLY A 25 -9.26 12.41 10.32
C GLY A 25 -9.03 10.92 10.03
N ALA A 26 -7.86 10.56 9.47
CA ALA A 26 -7.47 9.17 9.28
C ALA A 26 -6.72 8.65 10.51
N CYS A 27 -7.13 7.50 11.01
CA CYS A 27 -6.64 6.93 12.26
C CYS A 27 -6.09 5.51 12.10
N LEU A 28 -4.99 5.21 12.78
CA LEU A 28 -4.42 3.87 12.91
C LEU A 28 -4.04 3.63 14.38
N GLY A 29 -4.84 2.82 15.07
CA GLY A 29 -4.73 2.66 16.53
C GLY A 29 -4.99 4.00 17.24
N GLU A 30 -4.01 4.45 18.03
CA GLU A 30 -4.06 5.72 18.78
C GLU A 30 -3.58 6.93 17.96
N ILE A 31 -3.06 6.74 16.75
CA ILE A 31 -2.57 7.81 15.90
C ILE A 31 -3.72 8.29 15.01
N CYS A 32 -4.05 9.57 15.05
CA CYS A 32 -5.01 10.20 14.13
C CYS A 32 -4.40 11.44 13.47
N VAL A 33 -4.53 11.53 12.15
CA VAL A 33 -4.04 12.64 11.34
C VAL A 33 -5.23 13.40 10.73
N PRO A 34 -5.41 14.70 11.03
CA PRO A 34 -6.51 15.49 10.51
C PRO A 34 -6.54 15.56 8.99
N LEU A 35 -7.69 15.19 8.40
CA LEU A 35 -7.91 15.03 6.95
C LEU A 35 -9.36 15.45 6.56
N SER A 36 -9.81 16.61 7.03
CA SER A 36 -11.17 17.09 6.82
C SER A 36 -11.50 17.43 5.36
N ASP A 37 -10.49 17.56 4.50
CA ASP A 37 -10.55 17.87 3.07
C ASP A 37 -10.39 16.65 2.17
N ALA A 38 -10.03 15.49 2.72
CA ALA A 38 -9.66 14.32 1.93
C ALA A 38 -10.84 13.42 1.55
N VAL A 39 -12.07 13.73 2.00
CA VAL A 39 -13.26 12.91 1.75
C VAL A 39 -14.35 13.74 1.10
N THR A 40 -14.79 13.31 -0.08
CA THR A 40 -15.90 13.93 -0.83
C THR A 40 -16.86 12.83 -1.27
N ASP A 41 -18.15 12.99 -0.98
CA ASP A 41 -19.22 12.04 -1.36
C ASP A 41 -18.92 10.57 -1.02
N GLY A 42 -18.31 10.33 0.14
CA GLY A 42 -17.97 8.98 0.62
C GLY A 42 -16.74 8.35 -0.05
N ASN A 43 -16.03 9.11 -0.87
CA ASN A 43 -14.75 8.71 -1.46
C ASN A 43 -13.59 9.47 -0.84
N VAL A 44 -12.48 8.77 -0.65
CA VAL A 44 -11.20 9.29 -0.22
C VAL A 44 -10.39 9.71 -1.44
N ASP A 45 -9.89 10.95 -1.42
CA ASP A 45 -8.83 11.41 -2.29
C ASP A 45 -7.49 10.86 -1.77
N VAL A 46 -7.00 9.82 -2.45
CA VAL A 46 -5.79 9.11 -2.07
C VAL A 46 -4.56 9.99 -2.15
N GLU A 47 -4.51 10.99 -3.03
CA GLU A 47 -3.33 11.85 -3.19
C GLU A 47 -3.16 12.79 -2.00
N ILE A 48 -4.27 13.36 -1.50
CA ILE A 48 -4.30 14.18 -0.28
C ILE A 48 -3.86 13.34 0.92
N VAL A 49 -4.47 12.17 1.11
CA VAL A 49 -4.14 11.29 2.23
C VAL A 49 -2.69 10.81 2.15
N ALA A 50 -2.23 10.40 0.97
CA ALA A 50 -0.87 9.91 0.77
C ALA A 50 0.17 10.99 1.11
N THR A 51 -0.04 12.21 0.64
CA THR A 51 0.84 13.35 0.95
C THR A 51 0.90 13.60 2.45
N ARG A 52 -0.24 13.57 3.14
CA ARG A 52 -0.30 13.92 4.56
C ARG A 52 0.19 12.83 5.50
N LEU A 53 0.00 11.57 5.12
CA LEU A 53 0.47 10.40 5.87
C LEU A 53 1.89 9.96 5.46
N GLY A 54 2.49 10.63 4.48
CA GLY A 54 3.79 10.25 3.90
C GLY A 54 3.75 8.88 3.22
N MET A 55 2.60 8.48 2.65
CA MET A 55 2.50 7.22 1.90
C MET A 55 3.12 7.41 0.51
N PRO A 56 4.08 6.56 0.10
CA PRO A 56 4.61 6.65 -1.25
C PRO A 56 3.54 6.18 -2.24
N ILE A 57 3.38 6.91 -3.33
CA ILE A 57 2.48 6.54 -4.42
C ILE A 57 3.24 6.54 -5.75
N VAL A 58 3.07 5.47 -6.51
CA VAL A 58 3.64 5.34 -7.85
C VAL A 58 2.55 4.97 -8.84
N HIS A 59 2.63 5.50 -10.06
CA HIS A 59 1.68 5.23 -11.14
C HIS A 59 2.41 4.62 -12.33
N HIS A 60 1.86 3.54 -12.89
CA HIS A 60 2.35 2.93 -14.12
C HIS A 60 1.22 2.19 -14.83
N SER A 61 1.11 2.33 -16.15
CA SER A 61 0.18 1.55 -16.99
C SER A 61 -1.27 1.50 -16.48
N GLY A 62 -1.79 2.63 -15.98
CA GLY A 62 -3.17 2.77 -15.52
C GLY A 62 -3.45 2.17 -14.13
N VAL A 63 -2.41 1.81 -13.38
CA VAL A 63 -2.52 1.36 -12.00
C VAL A 63 -1.62 2.17 -11.08
N TRP A 64 -2.09 2.45 -9.88
CA TRP A 64 -1.31 3.08 -8.83
C TRP A 64 -0.97 2.05 -7.76
N ALA A 65 0.25 2.10 -7.25
CA ALA A 65 0.64 1.38 -6.05
C ALA A 65 0.85 2.38 -4.92
N LEU A 66 0.01 2.27 -3.89
CA LEU A 66 0.12 3.02 -2.64
C LEU A 66 0.85 2.17 -1.60
N GLY A 67 1.97 2.68 -1.10
CA GLY A 67 2.71 2.08 0.01
C GLY A 67 2.16 2.47 1.39
N PRO A 68 2.72 1.88 2.46
CA PRO A 68 2.31 2.19 3.83
C PRO A 68 2.66 3.62 4.23
N ALA A 69 1.99 4.14 5.26
CA ALA A 69 2.32 5.43 5.86
C ALA A 69 3.70 5.37 6.52
N SER A 70 4.48 6.46 6.41
CA SER A 70 5.81 6.57 7.01
C SER A 70 5.90 7.65 8.08
N LEU A 71 4.82 7.88 8.84
CA LEU A 71 4.76 8.91 9.90
C LEU A 71 5.85 8.78 10.96
N SER A 72 6.33 7.56 11.23
CA SER A 72 7.40 7.27 12.20
C SER A 72 8.82 7.42 11.62
N GLY A 73 8.95 7.82 10.35
CA GLY A 73 10.23 7.87 9.63
C GLY A 73 10.72 6.52 9.11
N HIS A 74 10.05 5.42 9.47
CA HIS A 74 10.29 4.10 8.89
C HIS A 74 9.26 3.81 7.79
N THR A 75 9.74 3.55 6.57
CA THR A 75 8.86 3.20 5.43
C THR A 75 8.23 1.82 5.59
N LEU A 76 8.86 0.88 6.30
CA LEU A 76 8.32 -0.46 6.54
C LEU A 76 8.01 -0.64 8.03
N PRO A 77 6.80 -1.09 8.38
CA PRO A 77 6.43 -1.33 9.79
C PRO A 77 7.11 -2.57 10.37
N SER A 78 7.62 -3.48 9.53
CA SER A 78 8.42 -4.63 9.96
C SER A 78 9.41 -5.04 8.87
N ALA A 79 10.47 -5.77 9.27
CA ALA A 79 11.39 -6.44 8.36
C ALA A 79 10.88 -7.82 7.89
N VAL A 80 9.63 -8.19 8.23
CA VAL A 80 9.03 -9.46 7.83
C VAL A 80 8.25 -9.24 6.54
N ALA A 81 8.73 -9.86 5.45
CA ALA A 81 7.97 -9.88 4.21
C ALA A 81 6.69 -10.74 4.39
N PRO A 82 5.54 -10.30 3.86
CA PRO A 82 4.35 -11.13 3.81
C PRO A 82 4.60 -12.37 2.93
N GLU A 83 3.74 -13.39 3.09
CA GLU A 83 3.80 -14.54 2.20
C GLU A 83 3.47 -14.14 0.77
N LEU A 84 4.45 -14.25 -0.13
CA LEU A 84 4.30 -13.93 -1.53
C LEU A 84 4.41 -15.20 -2.36
N GLN A 85 3.33 -15.52 -3.05
CA GLN A 85 3.25 -16.62 -3.99
C GLN A 85 2.99 -16.07 -5.39
N LEU A 86 3.86 -16.43 -6.33
CA LEU A 86 3.76 -16.04 -7.73
C LEU A 86 3.97 -17.28 -8.60
N PRO A 87 3.30 -17.40 -9.75
CA PRO A 87 3.65 -18.42 -10.72
C PRO A 87 5.07 -18.18 -11.24
N ASP A 88 5.84 -19.25 -11.39
CA ASP A 88 7.11 -19.23 -12.10
C ASP A 88 6.90 -19.11 -13.61
N VAL A 89 7.99 -19.14 -14.38
CA VAL A 89 7.96 -19.04 -15.85
C VAL A 89 7.20 -20.19 -16.54
N ASN A 90 6.96 -21.30 -15.84
CA ASN A 90 6.19 -22.44 -16.31
C ASN A 90 4.75 -22.44 -15.75
N GLY A 91 4.33 -21.38 -15.06
CA GLY A 91 3.01 -21.25 -14.44
C GLY A 91 2.87 -21.99 -13.11
N LYS A 92 3.92 -22.61 -12.57
CA LYS A 92 3.85 -23.33 -11.29
C LYS A 92 3.93 -22.33 -10.15
N MET A 93 2.99 -22.40 -9.21
CA MET A 93 3.02 -21.56 -8.02
C MET A 93 4.31 -21.77 -7.22
N PHE A 94 5.00 -20.67 -6.94
CA PHE A 94 6.24 -20.61 -6.18
C PHE A 94 6.06 -19.68 -4.98
N SER A 95 6.35 -20.20 -3.79
CA SER A 95 6.31 -19.43 -2.55
C SER A 95 7.69 -18.89 -2.22
N LEU A 96 7.86 -17.56 -2.12
CA LEU A 96 9.16 -16.96 -1.78
C LEU A 96 9.70 -17.45 -0.41
N SER A 97 8.82 -17.83 0.52
CA SER A 97 9.21 -18.38 1.83
C SER A 97 9.99 -19.70 1.73
N SER A 98 9.88 -20.44 0.63
CA SER A 98 10.65 -21.67 0.43
C SER A 98 12.15 -21.41 0.29
N LEU A 99 12.56 -20.16 0.07
CA LEU A 99 13.96 -19.74 -0.01
C LEU A 99 14.54 -19.29 1.34
N ARG A 100 13.78 -19.33 2.43
CA ARG A 100 14.30 -18.97 3.77
C ARG A 100 15.51 -19.83 4.13
N GLY A 101 16.55 -19.18 4.66
CA GLY A 101 17.82 -19.83 4.99
C GLY A 101 18.80 -19.97 3.81
N GLN A 102 18.42 -19.54 2.61
CA GLN A 102 19.28 -19.57 1.42
C GLN A 102 19.79 -18.16 1.08
N LYS A 103 20.94 -18.08 0.41
CA LYS A 103 21.41 -16.84 -0.22
C LYS A 103 20.71 -16.68 -1.57
N VAL A 104 19.98 -15.58 -1.76
CA VAL A 104 19.14 -15.34 -2.93
C VAL A 104 19.53 -14.01 -3.58
N LEU A 105 19.52 -13.97 -4.92
CA LEU A 105 19.56 -12.74 -5.71
C LEU A 105 18.17 -12.50 -6.29
N ILE A 106 17.58 -11.33 -6.01
CA ILE A 106 16.32 -10.89 -6.60
C ILE A 106 16.64 -9.88 -7.70
N VAL A 107 16.19 -10.15 -8.91
CA VAL A 107 16.34 -9.27 -10.07
C VAL A 107 14.95 -8.92 -10.60
N SER A 108 14.65 -7.62 -10.65
CA SER A 108 13.46 -7.09 -11.30
C SER A 108 13.84 -6.45 -12.63
N TRP A 109 13.10 -6.77 -13.68
CA TRP A 109 13.28 -6.19 -15.01
C TRP A 109 11.92 -6.00 -15.69
N ALA A 110 11.87 -5.15 -16.71
CA ALA A 110 10.76 -5.03 -17.63
C ALA A 110 11.31 -5.11 -19.06
N PRO A 111 10.67 -5.83 -19.99
CA PRO A 111 10.98 -5.70 -21.41
C PRO A 111 10.63 -4.28 -21.86
N TYR A 112 11.46 -3.73 -22.76
CA TYR A 112 11.38 -2.35 -23.26
C TYR A 112 10.01 -1.97 -23.82
#